data_AF-A0A952M2F6-F1
#
_entry.id   AF-A0A952M2F6-F1
#
_cell.length_a   1.000
_cell.length_b   1.000
_cell.length_c   1.000
_cell.angle_alpha   90.00
_cell.angle_beta   90.00
_cell.angle_gamma   90.00
#
_symmetry.space_group_name_H-M   'P 1'
#
loop_
_entity.id
_entity.type
_entity.pdbx_description
1 polymer ?
#
loop_
_entity_poly.entity_id
_entity_poly.type
_entity_poly.pdbx_seq_one_letter_code
_entity_poly.pdbx_strand_id
1 'polypeptide(L)' 'CVRVCPYSVFSVAKLEPETRRGLSLRGKIKGWAHGWKQAVVLHPDQCHACGLCVAACPEKALKLRKVSDDA' A
#
# COMPACT_ATOMS: atom_id res chain seq x y z
N CYS A 1 -6.11 -2.92 -2.96
CA CYS A 1 -6.27 -1.44 -2.99
C CYS A 1 -6.38 -0.90 -4.41
N VAL A 2 -5.38 -1.07 -5.29
CA VAL A 2 -5.37 -0.53 -6.67
C VAL A 2 -6.65 -0.87 -7.44
N ARG A 3 -7.02 -2.16 -7.53
CA ARG A 3 -8.21 -2.61 -8.27
C ARG A 3 -9.57 -2.22 -7.66
N VAL A 4 -9.60 -1.80 -6.40
CA VAL A 4 -10.86 -1.57 -5.66
C VAL A 4 -11.06 -0.12 -5.24
N CYS A 5 -10.06 0.73 -5.45
CA CYS A 5 -10.17 2.15 -5.12
C CYS A 5 -10.81 2.86 -6.31
N PRO A 6 -12.04 3.40 -6.17
CA PRO A 6 -12.71 4.07 -7.27
C PRO A 6 -12.09 5.44 -7.61
N TYR A 7 -11.18 5.93 -6.77
CA TYR A 7 -10.55 7.26 -6.87
C TYR A 7 -9.06 7.18 -7.22
N SER A 8 -8.58 6.02 -7.70
CA SER A 8 -7.18 5.84 -8.15
C SER A 8 -6.10 6.30 -7.17
N VAL A 9 -6.37 6.28 -5.85
CA VAL A 9 -5.43 6.69 -4.79
C VAL A 9 -4.14 5.86 -4.81
N PHE A 10 -4.21 4.62 -5.28
CA PHE A 10 -3.12 3.66 -5.23
C PHE A 10 -2.67 3.25 -6.64
N SER A 11 -1.37 3.02 -6.79
CA SER A 11 -0.77 2.43 -8.01
C SER A 11 0.19 1.29 -7.65
N VAL A 12 0.58 0.46 -8.61
CA VAL A 12 1.63 -0.56 -8.42
C VAL A 12 2.96 0.00 -8.89
N ALA A 13 3.95 0.00 -8.01
CA ALA A 13 5.31 0.40 -8.33
C ALA A 13 6.31 -0.70 -7.93
N LYS A 14 7.53 -0.63 -8.48
CA LYS A 14 8.63 -1.50 -8.06
C LYS A 14 9.23 -0.93 -6.78
N LEU A 15 9.37 -1.76 -5.75
CA LEU A 15 9.93 -1.38 -4.47
C LEU A 15 11.39 -0.95 -4.64
N GLU A 16 11.77 0.17 -4.07
CA GLU A 16 13.11 0.72 -4.17
C GLU A 16 14.16 -0.22 -3.52
N PRO A 17 15.35 -0.41 -4.12
CA PRO A 17 16.38 -1.30 -3.56
C PRO A 17 16.72 -1.03 -2.09
N GLU A 18 16.73 0.24 -1.69
CA GLU A 18 17.07 0.63 -0.31
C GLU A 18 16.03 0.16 0.69
N THR A 19 14.74 0.26 0.35
CA THR A 19 13.66 -0.29 1.17
C THR A 19 13.71 -1.83 1.24
N ARG A 20 14.17 -2.51 0.19
CA ARG A 20 14.27 -3.99 0.18
C ARG A 20 15.25 -4.51 1.23
N ARG A 21 16.30 -3.75 1.56
CA ARG A 21 17.32 -4.16 2.54
C ARG A 21 16.71 -4.40 3.92
N GLY A 22 15.76 -3.55 4.31
CA GLY A 22 15.05 -3.61 5.59
C GLY A 22 13.95 -4.69 5.68
N LEU A 23 13.70 -5.45 4.63
CA LEU A 23 12.70 -6.53 4.66
C LEU A 23 13.20 -7.76 5.43
N SER A 24 12.25 -8.44 6.08
CA SER A 24 12.48 -9.76 6.64
C SER A 24 12.84 -10.79 5.55
N LEU A 25 13.39 -11.95 5.96
CA LEU A 25 13.72 -13.03 5.03
C LEU A 25 12.51 -13.45 4.17
N ARG A 26 11.34 -13.62 4.80
CA ARG A 26 10.09 -13.93 4.09
C ARG A 26 9.69 -12.83 3.12
N GLY A 27 9.84 -11.56 3.52
CA GLY A 27 9.57 -10.41 2.66
C GLY A 27 10.48 -10.39 1.42
N LYS A 28 11.77 -10.71 1.59
CA LYS A 28 12.73 -10.81 0.48
C LYS A 28 12.39 -11.95 -0.49
N ILE A 29 12.02 -13.12 0.03
CA ILE A 29 11.58 -14.27 -0.79
C ILE A 29 10.34 -13.91 -1.61
N LYS A 30 9.29 -13.37 -0.96
CA LYS A 30 8.06 -12.95 -1.67
C LYS A 30 8.36 -11.87 -2.71
N GLY A 31 9.20 -10.90 -2.35
CA GLY A 31 9.60 -9.83 -3.25
C GLY A 31 10.26 -10.36 -4.52
N TRP A 32 11.18 -11.32 -4.40
CA TRP A 32 11.84 -11.92 -5.56
C TRP A 32 10.85 -12.73 -6.43
N ALA A 33 10.01 -13.55 -5.80
CA ALA A 33 8.99 -14.36 -6.50
C ALA A 33 7.94 -13.52 -7.25
N HIS A 34 7.66 -12.30 -6.77
CA HIS A 34 6.63 -11.41 -7.34
C HIS A 34 7.22 -10.13 -7.97
N GLY A 35 8.49 -10.16 -8.39
CA GLY A 35 9.10 -9.11 -9.21
C GLY A 35 9.25 -7.75 -8.51
N TRP A 36 9.31 -7.75 -7.17
CA TRP A 36 9.44 -6.56 -6.33
C TRP A 36 8.35 -5.51 -6.54
N LYS A 37 7.15 -5.92 -6.97
CA LYS A 37 6.03 -5.00 -7.18
C LYS A 37 5.18 -4.89 -5.92
N GLN A 38 4.83 -3.66 -5.54
CA GLN A 38 3.97 -3.38 -4.39
C GLN A 38 3.06 -2.20 -4.68
N ALA A 39 1.89 -2.16 -4.04
CA ALA A 39 1.02 -1.00 -4.12
C ALA A 39 1.60 0.18 -3.31
N VAL A 40 1.59 1.37 -3.91
CA VAL A 40 2.01 2.64 -3.31
C VAL A 40 0.85 3.64 -3.33
N VAL A 41 0.91 4.64 -2.46
CA VAL A 41 -0.05 5.76 -2.45
C VAL A 41 0.46 6.83 -3.40
N LEU A 42 -0.36 7.22 -4.38
CA LEU A 42 -0.02 8.21 -5.40
C LEU A 42 -0.82 9.51 -5.22
N HIS A 43 -2.12 9.42 -4.93
CA HIS A 43 -3.02 10.57 -4.77
C HIS A 43 -3.73 10.50 -3.40
N PRO A 44 -3.01 10.76 -2.29
CA PRO A 44 -3.60 10.64 -0.94
C PRO A 44 -4.75 11.63 -0.70
N ASP A 45 -4.71 12.77 -1.36
CA ASP A 45 -5.70 13.86 -1.34
C ASP A 45 -7.06 13.44 -1.95
N GLN A 46 -7.06 12.47 -2.86
CA GLN A 46 -8.30 11.93 -3.46
C GLN A 46 -8.95 10.83 -2.61
N CYS A 47 -8.45 10.60 -1.40
CA CYS A 47 -8.98 9.57 -0.51
C CYS A 47 -10.27 10.04 0.18
N HIS A 48 -11.39 9.39 -0.14
CA HIS A 48 -12.69 9.64 0.52
C HIS A 48 -12.99 8.68 1.69
N ALA A 49 -11.96 8.04 2.27
CA ALA A 49 -12.09 7.17 3.45
C ALA A 49 -13.15 6.03 3.37
N CYS A 50 -13.50 5.55 2.17
CA CYS A 50 -14.55 4.53 1.99
C CYS A 50 -14.21 3.12 2.52
N GLY A 51 -12.94 2.83 2.84
CA GLY A 51 -12.53 1.56 3.47
C GLY A 51 -12.39 0.35 2.54
N LEU A 52 -12.79 0.44 1.25
CA LEU A 52 -12.70 -0.68 0.30
C LEU A 52 -11.27 -1.24 0.16
N CYS A 53 -10.27 -0.35 0.17
CA CYS A 53 -8.87 -0.74 0.08
C CYS A 53 -8.39 -1.55 1.29
N VAL A 54 -8.91 -1.26 2.49
CA VAL A 54 -8.60 -1.96 3.74
C VAL A 54 -9.20 -3.36 3.70
N ALA A 55 -10.49 -3.47 3.38
CA ALA A 55 -11.19 -4.76 3.31
C ALA A 55 -10.56 -5.70 2.27
N ALA A 56 -10.15 -5.18 1.11
CA ALA A 56 -9.61 -5.98 0.02
C ALA A 56 -8.10 -6.30 0.14
N CYS A 57 -7.39 -5.83 1.19
CA CYS A 57 -5.95 -6.03 1.29
C CYS A 57 -5.63 -7.43 1.86
N PRO A 58 -5.05 -8.37 1.07
CA PRO A 58 -4.77 -9.72 1.55
C PRO A 58 -3.72 -9.74 2.68
N GLU A 59 -2.81 -8.79 2.66
CA GLU A 59 -1.73 -8.66 3.66
C GLU A 59 -2.16 -7.81 4.88
N LYS A 60 -3.41 -7.31 4.92
CA LYS A 60 -3.93 -6.44 6.00
C LYS A 60 -3.03 -5.23 6.29
N ALA A 61 -2.40 -4.68 5.26
CA ALA A 61 -1.37 -3.65 5.37
C ALA A 61 -1.90 -2.22 5.55
N LEU A 62 -3.21 -2.00 5.38
CA LEU A 62 -3.83 -0.67 5.37
C LEU A 62 -4.74 -0.48 6.58
N LYS A 63 -4.81 0.75 7.08
CA LYS A 63 -5.73 1.20 8.13
C LYS A 63 -6.23 2.60 7.81
N LEU A 64 -7.49 2.89 8.12
CA LEU A 64 -8.01 4.26 8.11
C LEU A 64 -7.81 4.87 9.50
N ARG A 65 -7.43 6.14 9.54
CA ARG A 65 -7.36 6.95 10.77
C ARG A 65 -8.10 8.26 10.52
N LYS A 66 -8.78 8.76 11.55
CA LYS A 66 -9.26 10.14 11.52
C LYS A 66 -8.06 11.07 11.56
N VAL A 67 -8.09 12.11 10.73
CA VAL A 67 -7.19 13.25 10.91
C VAL A 67 -7.75 13.99 12.12
N SER A 68 -7.09 13.85 13.26
CA SER A 68 -7.35 14.71 14.42
C SER A 68 -6.64 16.04 14.16
N ASP A 69 -7.31 17.16 14.38
CA ASP A 69 -6.77 18.52 14.23
C ASP A 69 -5.75 18.89 15.35
N ASP A 70 -5.39 17.92 16.20
CA ASP A 70 -4.50 18.13 17.33
C ASP A 70 -3.03 17.99 16.90
N ALA A 71 -2.49 19.10 16.39
CA ALA A 71 -1.05 19.36 16.27
C ALA A 71 -0.71 20.68 16.97
#